data_AF-A0A938PQK5-F1
#
_entry.id   AF-A0A938PQK5-F1
#
_cell.length_a   1.000
_cell.length_b   1.000
_cell.length_c   1.000
_cell.angle_alpha   90.00
_cell.angle_beta   90.00
_cell.angle_gamma   90.00
#
_symmetry.space_group_name_H-M   'P 1'
#
loop_
_entity.id
_entity.type
_entity.pdbx_description
1 polymer ?
#
loop_
_entity_poly.entity_id
_entity_poly.type
_entity_poly.pdbx_seq_one_letter_code
_entity_poly.pdbx_strand_id
1 'polypeptide(L)'
;MNPVRKRRLVLVTTLLAGSALVIGLVLLGLRENINMFYLPSQVNNGEAPHERSIRAGGMVLEGSWQRDAMLSTFVLTDRQGAEFTVRYEGILPDLFREG
;
A
#
# COMPACT_ATOMS: atom_id res chain seq x y z
N MET A 1 -28.80 -17.52 -40.87
CA MET A 1 -29.04 -17.03 -39.48
C MET A 1 -30.12 -15.96 -39.51
N ASN A 2 -31.09 -16.00 -38.60
CA ASN A 2 -32.15 -14.98 -38.54
C ASN A 2 -31.52 -13.59 -38.25
N PRO A 3 -31.77 -12.55 -39.08
CA PRO A 3 -31.14 -11.24 -38.95
C PRO A 3 -31.40 -10.58 -37.59
N VAL A 4 -32.55 -10.84 -36.98
CA VAL A 4 -32.90 -10.37 -35.63
C VAL A 4 -32.02 -11.02 -34.56
N ARG A 5 -31.74 -12.32 -34.69
CA ARG A 5 -30.86 -13.05 -33.77
C ARG A 5 -29.40 -12.60 -33.88
N LYS A 6 -28.93 -12.31 -35.10
CA LYS A 6 -27.57 -11.77 -35.34
C LYS A 6 -27.42 -10.38 -34.70
N ARG A 7 -28.41 -9.49 -34.86
CA ARG A 7 -28.40 -8.15 -34.25
C ARG A 7 -28.42 -8.20 -32.72
N ARG A 8 -29.23 -9.09 -32.13
CA ARG A 8 -29.25 -9.32 -30.67
C ARG A 8 -27.92 -9.87 -30.17
N LEU A 9 -27.34 -10.83 -30.88
CA LEU A 9 -26.04 -11.39 -30.50
C LEU A 9 -24.96 -10.29 -30.49
N VAL A 10 -24.87 -9.48 -31.55
CA VAL A 10 -23.91 -8.36 -31.64
C VAL A 10 -24.11 -7.39 -30.47
N LEU A 11 -25.35 -6.97 -30.19
CA LEU A 11 -25.65 -6.08 -29.06
C LEU A 11 -25.17 -6.67 -27.73
N VAL A 12 -25.53 -7.92 -27.43
CA VAL A 12 -25.16 -8.58 -26.18
C VAL A 12 -23.65 -8.73 -26.05
N THR A 13 -22.96 -9.14 -27.12
CA THR A 13 -21.49 -9.29 -27.10
C THR A 13 -20.78 -7.96 -26.92
N THR A 14 -21.24 -6.88 -27.58
CA THR A 14 -20.65 -5.56 -27.43
C THR A 14 -20.85 -5.02 -26.02
N LEU A 15 -22.04 -5.24 -25.44
CA LEU A 15 -22.35 -4.79 -24.09
C LEU A 15 -21.53 -5.56 -23.04
N LEU A 16 -21.37 -6.88 -23.21
CA LEU A 16 -20.48 -7.69 -22.38
C LEU A 16 -19.01 -7.26 -22.50
N ALA A 17 -18.52 -7.06 -23.72
CA ALA A 17 -17.13 -6.63 -23.95
C ALA A 17 -16.87 -5.24 -23.34
N GLY A 18 -17.81 -4.30 -23.51
CA GLY A 18 -17.73 -2.97 -22.91
C GLY A 18 -17.69 -3.02 -21.39
N SER A 19 -18.59 -3.80 -20.76
CA SER A 19 -18.60 -3.99 -19.31
C SER A 19 -17.31 -4.62 -18.79
N ALA A 20 -16.80 -5.66 -19.46
CA ALA A 20 -15.55 -6.30 -19.08
C ALA A 20 -14.36 -5.33 -19.16
N LEU A 21 -14.32 -4.48 -20.18
CA LEU A 21 -13.29 -3.47 -20.34
C LEU A 21 -13.34 -2.43 -19.22
N VAL A 22 -14.52 -1.93 -18.88
CA VAL A 22 -14.70 -0.99 -17.75
C VAL A 22 -14.24 -1.62 -16.43
N ILE A 23 -14.69 -2.85 -16.13
CA ILE A 23 -14.28 -3.56 -14.90
C ILE A 23 -12.77 -3.76 -14.87
N GLY A 24 -12.16 -4.16 -16.00
CA GLY A 24 -10.71 -4.34 -16.10
C GLY A 24 -9.94 -3.06 -15.81
N LEU A 25 -10.37 -1.92 -16.37
CA LEU A 25 -9.75 -0.61 -16.10
C LEU A 25 -9.90 -0.19 -14.62
N VAL A 26 -11.07 -0.43 -14.01
CA VAL A 26 -11.29 -0.14 -12.59
C VAL A 26 -10.34 -0.96 -11.71
N LEU A 27 -10.21 -2.27 -11.97
CA LEU A 27 -9.31 -3.13 -11.20
C LEU A 27 -7.84 -2.73 -11.36
N LEU A 28 -7.43 -2.31 -12.56
CA LEU A 28 -6.09 -1.78 -12.80
C LEU A 28 -5.84 -0.50 -12.00
N GLY A 29 -6.78 0.45 -12.01
CA GLY A 29 -6.66 1.69 -11.22
C GLY A 29 -6.64 1.43 -9.71
N LEU A 30 -7.42 0.47 -9.22
CA LEU A 30 -7.36 0.07 -7.81
C LEU A 30 -5.99 -0.48 -7.43
N ARG A 31 -5.37 -1.32 -8.27
CA ARG A 31 -4.04 -1.89 -8.00
C ARG A 31 -2.98 -0.81 -7.77
N GLU A 32 -3.06 0.30 -8.50
CA GLU A 32 -2.13 1.42 -8.34
C GLU A 32 -2.41 2.28 -7.10
N ASN A 33 -3.64 2.25 -6.58
CA ASN A 33 -4.06 3.07 -5.43
C ASN A 33 -4.08 2.30 -4.09
N ILE A 34 -3.76 1.01 -4.08
CA ILE A 34 -3.60 0.28 -2.81
C ILE A 34 -2.38 0.86 -2.10
N ASN A 35 -2.62 1.54 -0.97
CA ASN A 35 -1.56 1.97 -0.07
C ASN A 35 -0.76 0.74 0.36
N MET A 36 0.43 0.56 -0.21
CA MET A 36 1.29 -0.56 0.11
C MET A 36 1.78 -0.38 1.55
N PHE A 37 1.27 -1.22 2.44
CA PHE A 37 1.69 -1.30 3.83
C PHE A 37 2.69 -2.42 3.97
N TYR A 38 3.90 -2.11 4.43
CA TYR A 38 4.98 -3.07 4.62
C TYR A 38 5.31 -3.25 6.09
N LEU A 39 5.52 -4.50 6.49
CA LEU A 39 6.07 -4.83 7.80
C LEU A 39 7.60 -4.61 7.82
N PRO A 40 8.21 -4.42 9.00
CA PRO A 40 9.66 -4.28 9.17
C PRO A 40 10.45 -5.45 8.54
N SER A 41 9.98 -6.68 8.70
CA SER A 41 10.54 -7.87 8.04
C SER A 41 10.54 -7.79 6.52
N GLN A 42 9.45 -7.29 5.92
CA GLN A 42 9.34 -7.15 4.47
C GLN A 42 10.24 -6.04 3.93
N VAL A 43 10.38 -4.94 4.68
CA VAL A 43 11.30 -3.86 4.35
C VAL A 43 12.74 -4.37 4.39
N ASN A 44 13.11 -5.11 5.43
CA ASN A 44 14.46 -5.67 5.57
C ASN A 44 14.78 -6.73 4.50
N ASN A 45 13.76 -7.48 4.05
CA ASN A 45 13.87 -8.45 2.95
C ASN A 45 13.92 -7.81 1.55
N GLY A 46 13.78 -6.48 1.44
CA GLY A 46 13.82 -5.77 0.16
C GLY A 46 12.55 -5.89 -0.68
N GLU A 47 11.42 -6.26 -0.08
CA GLU A 47 10.11 -6.32 -0.77
C GLU A 47 9.52 -4.92 -1.02
N ALA A 48 9.99 -3.92 -0.26
CA ALA A 48 9.53 -2.55 -0.36
C ALA A 48 10.24 -1.80 -1.50
N PRO A 49 9.50 -1.21 -2.45
CA PRO A 49 10.08 -0.46 -3.56
C PRO A 49 10.75 0.83 -3.07
N HIS A 50 12.00 1.08 -3.47
CA HIS A 50 12.74 2.29 -3.11
C HIS A 50 12.31 3.55 -3.88
N GLU A 51 11.68 3.39 -5.04
CA GLU A 51 11.33 4.49 -5.95
C GLU A 51 9.96 5.14 -5.64
N ARG A 52 9.23 4.63 -4.64
CA ARG A 52 7.87 5.07 -4.33
C ARG A 52 7.68 5.29 -2.83
N SER A 53 6.78 6.20 -2.47
CA SER A 53 6.37 6.35 -1.07
C SER A 53 5.60 5.10 -0.62
N ILE A 54 6.07 4.49 0.45
CA ILE A 54 5.43 3.34 1.09
C ILE A 54 4.87 3.75 2.45
N ARG A 55 3.91 2.97 2.95
CA ARG A 55 3.54 3.02 4.36
C ARG A 55 4.23 1.85 5.04
N ALA A 56 4.96 2.11 6.12
CA ALA A 56 5.52 1.07 6.95
C ALA A 56 4.92 1.18 8.35
N GLY A 57 4.72 0.04 9.01
CA GLY A 57 4.26 0.06 10.39
C GLY A 57 4.84 -1.09 11.19
N GLY A 58 4.78 -0.96 12.50
CA GLY A 58 5.39 -1.84 13.48
C GLY A 58 5.26 -1.23 14.86
N MET A 59 5.79 -1.92 15.85
CA MET A 59 5.96 -1.38 17.19
C MET A 59 7.23 -0.54 17.27
N VAL A 60 7.22 0.47 18.11
CA VAL A 60 8.43 1.25 18.39
C VAL A 60 9.22 0.51 19.46
N LEU A 61 10.49 0.22 19.17
CA LEU A 61 11.36 -0.47 20.12
C LEU A 61 11.53 0.38 21.38
N GLU A 62 11.36 -0.23 22.55
CA GLU A 62 11.50 0.43 23.86
C GLU A 62 12.89 1.05 24.02
N GLY A 63 12.96 2.32 24.44
CA GLY A 63 14.21 3.07 24.61
C GLY A 63 14.91 3.46 23.31
N SER A 64 14.28 3.26 22.14
CA SER A 64 14.87 3.63 20.85
C SER A 64 14.56 5.05 20.41
N TRP A 65 13.59 5.72 21.04
CA TRP A 65 13.18 7.06 20.64
C TRP A 65 14.19 8.12 21.10
N GLN A 66 14.69 8.87 20.12
CA GLN A 66 15.56 10.02 20.30
C GLN A 66 14.95 11.22 19.60
N ARG A 67 15.08 12.39 20.19
CA ARG A 67 14.59 13.64 19.61
C ARG A 67 15.68 14.70 19.59
N ASP A 68 15.92 15.26 18.42
CA ASP A 68 16.77 16.42 18.19
C ASP A 68 15.93 17.54 17.53
N ALA A 69 15.54 18.54 18.33
CA ALA A 69 14.62 19.61 17.94
C ALA A 69 13.31 19.10 17.29
N MET A 70 13.19 19.21 15.96
CA MET A 70 12.03 18.76 15.17
C MET A 70 12.23 17.39 14.52
N LEU A 71 13.41 16.82 14.66
CA LEU A 71 13.77 15.52 14.11
C LEU A 71 13.66 14.47 15.21
N SER A 72 12.75 13.51 15.03
CA SER A 72 12.64 12.33 15.88
C SER A 72 13.19 11.11 15.16
N THR A 73 14.03 10.35 15.83
CA THR A 73 14.58 9.09 15.33
C THR A 73 14.13 7.97 16.26
N PHE A 74 13.62 6.87 15.71
CA PHE A 74 13.21 5.70 16.49
C PHE A 74 13.34 4.43 15.64
N VAL A 75 13.35 3.27 16.29
CA VAL A 75 13.45 1.98 15.60
C VAL A 75 12.07 1.32 15.59
N LEU A 76 11.63 0.88 14.40
CA LEU A 76 10.43 0.06 14.25
C LEU A 76 10.80 -1.42 14.23
N THR A 77 10.05 -2.23 14.96
CA THR A 77 10.20 -3.68 15.08
C THR A 77 8.86 -4.40 14.95
N ASP A 78 8.86 -5.64 14.47
CA ASP A 78 7.68 -6.53 14.44
C ASP A 78 7.72 -7.62 15.53
N ARG A 79 8.67 -7.53 16.48
CA ARG A 79 8.97 -8.57 17.49
C ARG A 79 9.38 -9.93 16.91
N GLN A 80 9.59 -10.03 15.60
CA GLN A 80 10.06 -11.24 14.92
C GLN A 80 11.54 -11.13 14.53
N GLY A 81 12.23 -10.07 14.98
CA GLY A 81 13.66 -9.86 14.80
C GLY A 81 14.03 -8.93 13.65
N ALA A 82 13.05 -8.40 12.92
CA ALA A 82 13.31 -7.39 11.91
C ALA A 82 13.17 -5.98 12.48
N GLU A 83 14.15 -5.13 12.19
CA GLU A 83 14.23 -3.77 12.71
C GLU A 83 14.70 -2.81 11.62
N PHE A 84 14.17 -1.60 11.60
CA PHE A 84 14.73 -0.52 10.78
C PHE A 84 14.55 0.85 11.45
N THR A 85 15.49 1.75 11.18
CA THR A 85 15.50 3.10 11.73
C THR A 85 14.59 4.02 10.94
N VAL A 86 13.69 4.70 11.64
CA VAL A 86 12.82 5.73 11.10
C VAL A 86 13.29 7.09 11.57
N ARG A 87 13.34 8.03 10.62
CA ARG A 87 13.60 9.44 10.87
C ARG A 87 12.36 10.23 10.50
N TYR A 88 11.73 10.86 11.48
CA TYR A 88 10.51 11.62 11.36
C TYR A 88 10.78 13.10 11.63
N GLU A 89 10.46 13.96 10.67
CA GLU A 89 10.59 15.41 10.80
C GLU A 89 9.22 16.03 11.02
N GLY A 90 8.98 16.58 12.21
CA GLY A 90 7.71 17.21 12.58
C GLY A 90 7.25 16.88 14.00
N ILE A 91 5.96 17.17 14.26
CA ILE A 91 5.32 16.91 15.55
C ILE A 91 4.77 15.48 15.52
N LEU A 92 5.27 14.61 16.40
CA LEU A 92 4.73 13.27 16.58
C LEU A 92 3.28 13.33 17.07
N PRO A 93 2.38 12.44 16.60
CA PRO A 93 1.01 12.37 17.10
C PRO A 93 0.97 12.08 18.61
N ASP A 94 -0.03 12.60 19.31
CA ASP A 94 -0.19 12.41 20.77
C ASP A 94 -0.28 10.93 21.21
N LEU A 95 -0.65 10.04 20.29
CA LEU A 95 -0.76 8.60 20.52
C LEU A 95 0.57 7.85 20.33
N PHE A 96 1.62 8.51 19.85
CA PHE A 96 2.94 7.89 19.68
C PHE A 96 3.52 7.48 21.03
N ARG A 97 3.89 6.21 21.16
CA ARG A 97 4.51 5.63 22.35
C ARG A 97 5.48 4.51 21.95
N GLU A 98 6.44 4.27 22.83
CA GLU A 98 7.28 3.08 22.77
C GLU A 98 6.52 1.85 23.32
N GLY A 99 6.80 0.67 22.78
CA GLY A 99 6.11 -0.59 23.10
C GLY A 99 5.05 -1.01 22.09
#